data_AF-A0A0U5HSF3-F1
#
_entry.id   AF-A0A0U5HSF3-F1
#
_cell.length_a   1.000
_cell.length_b   1.000
_cell.length_c   1.000
_cell.angle_alpha   90.00
_cell.angle_beta   90.00
_cell.angle_gamma   90.00
#
_symmetry.space_group_name_H-M   'P 1'
#
loop_
_entity.id
_entity.type
_entity.pdbx_description
1 polymer ?
#
loop_
_entity_poly.entity_id
_entity_poly.type
_entity_poly.pdbx_seq_one_letter_code
_entity_poly.pdbx_strand_id
1 'polypeptide(L)'
;MADVESELRKELLDAFSNADYPVKNQMGLVPALPDGPSTKFEAGDKSFTAMELATKLSSRADFPYDDAESLVDDVIEGLKDEGDL
;
A
#
# COMPACT_ATOMS: atom_id res chain seq x y z
N MET A 1 7.15 -17.30 -4.00
CA MET A 1 7.04 -15.90 -3.54
C MET A 1 6.07 -15.07 -4.38
N ALA A 2 5.68 -15.50 -5.58
CA ALA A 2 4.65 -14.81 -6.39
C ALA A 2 3.27 -14.74 -5.70
N ASP A 3 2.92 -15.72 -4.87
CA ASP A 3 1.66 -15.71 -4.11
C ASP A 3 1.62 -14.55 -3.10
N VAL A 4 2.67 -14.36 -2.30
CA VAL A 4 2.75 -13.27 -1.30
C VAL A 4 2.61 -11.90 -1.97
N GLU A 5 3.35 -11.67 -3.06
CA GLU A 5 3.24 -10.43 -3.82
C GLU A 5 1.83 -10.21 -4.35
N SER A 6 1.24 -11.23 -4.96
CA SER A 6 -0.07 -11.13 -5.60
C SER A 6 -1.19 -10.94 -4.58
N GLU A 7 -1.12 -11.62 -3.43
CA GLU A 7 -2.06 -11.44 -2.32
C GLU A 7 -1.94 -10.04 -1.72
N LEU A 8 -0.72 -9.58 -1.41
CA LEU A 8 -0.51 -8.25 -0.87
C LEU A 8 -0.97 -7.17 -1.85
N ARG A 9 -0.60 -7.29 -3.13
CA ARG A 9 -1.05 -6.38 -4.19
C ARG A 9 -2.57 -6.32 -4.23
N LYS A 10 -3.25 -7.46 -4.15
CA LYS A 10 -4.71 -7.52 -4.20
C LYS A 10 -5.35 -6.85 -2.98
N GLU A 11 -4.88 -7.13 -1.77
CA GLU A 11 -5.43 -6.49 -0.56
C GLU A 11 -5.18 -4.98 -0.56
N LEU A 12 -3.97 -4.54 -0.92
CA LEU A 12 -3.65 -3.13 -1.01
C LEU A 12 -4.49 -2.43 -2.08
N LEU A 13 -4.66 -3.07 -3.23
CA LEU A 13 -5.49 -2.52 -4.30
C LEU A 13 -6.95 -2.38 -3.84
N ASP A 14 -7.50 -3.38 -3.16
CA ASP A 14 -8.88 -3.32 -2.65
C ASP A 14 -9.06 -2.20 -1.62
N ALA A 15 -8.12 -2.08 -0.68
CA ALA A 15 -8.16 -1.06 0.35
C ALA A 15 -7.93 0.36 -0.21
N PHE A 16 -6.95 0.54 -1.09
CA PHE A 16 -6.65 1.85 -1.68
C PHE A 16 -7.61 2.24 -2.81
N SER A 17 -8.26 1.30 -3.50
CA SER A 17 -9.29 1.62 -4.50
C SER A 17 -10.50 2.36 -3.91
N ASN A 18 -10.70 2.27 -2.59
CA ASN A 18 -11.71 3.04 -1.88
C ASN A 18 -11.27 4.49 -1.56
N ALA A 19 -10.05 4.90 -1.94
CA ALA A 19 -9.55 6.24 -1.69
C ALA A 19 -10.05 7.26 -2.70
N ASP A 20 -10.09 8.52 -2.27
CA ASP A 20 -10.42 9.66 -3.14
C ASP A 20 -9.19 10.07 -3.96
N TYR A 21 -9.15 9.60 -5.21
CA TYR A 21 -8.14 9.98 -6.18
C TYR A 21 -8.43 11.33 -6.86
N PRO A 22 -7.40 12.13 -7.20
CA PRO A 22 -5.98 11.85 -7.02
C PRO A 22 -5.54 12.03 -5.57
N VAL A 23 -4.86 11.02 -5.03
CA VAL A 23 -4.33 11.04 -3.66
C VAL A 23 -3.08 11.89 -3.67
N LYS A 24 -3.11 12.99 -2.93
CA LYS A 24 -1.99 13.96 -2.88
C LYS A 24 -0.97 13.67 -1.77
N ASN A 25 -1.32 12.79 -0.84
CA ASN A 25 -0.47 12.39 0.27
C ASN A 25 -0.99 11.11 0.91
N GLN A 26 -0.13 10.46 1.69
CA GLN A 26 -0.45 9.26 2.46
C GLN A 26 -1.65 9.40 3.41
N MET A 27 -1.90 10.61 3.96
CA MET A 27 -3.05 10.84 4.84
C MET A 27 -4.37 10.77 4.08
N GLY A 28 -4.38 11.01 2.77
CA GLY A 28 -5.56 10.84 1.92
C GLY A 28 -5.98 9.37 1.77
N LEU A 29 -5.11 8.42 2.09
CA LEU A 29 -5.43 6.99 2.09
C LEU A 29 -6.10 6.56 3.40
N VAL A 30 -5.81 7.24 4.51
CA VAL A 30 -6.33 6.86 5.84
C VAL A 30 -7.86 6.72 5.88
N PRO A 31 -8.66 7.62 5.27
CA PRO A 31 -10.12 7.48 5.23
C PRO A 31 -10.63 6.31 4.37
N ALA A 32 -9.84 5.85 3.40
CA ALA A 32 -10.18 4.74 2.50
C ALA A 32 -10.05 3.38 3.20
N LEU A 33 -9.21 3.34 4.22
CA LEU A 33 -8.84 2.13 4.91
C LEU A 33 -9.92 1.74 5.95
N PRO A 34 -10.33 0.46 6.00
CA PRO A 34 -11.43 0.01 6.86
C PRO A 34 -11.20 0.27 8.36
N ASP A 35 -9.97 0.07 8.84
CA ASP A 35 -9.55 0.34 10.22
C ASP A 35 -8.63 1.58 10.31
N GLY A 36 -8.65 2.43 9.27
CA GLY A 36 -7.78 3.59 9.16
C GLY A 36 -6.29 3.18 9.20
N PRO A 37 -5.43 3.89 9.97
CA PRO A 37 -4.00 3.63 10.02
C PRO A 37 -3.64 2.29 10.70
N SER A 38 -4.60 1.69 11.42
CA SER A 38 -4.45 0.37 12.06
C SER A 38 -4.78 -0.80 11.13
N THR A 39 -5.22 -0.52 9.89
CA THR A 39 -5.49 -1.56 8.89
C THR A 39 -4.24 -2.40 8.69
N LYS A 40 -4.40 -3.72 8.70
CA LYS A 40 -3.32 -4.69 8.56
C LYS A 40 -3.52 -5.44 7.27
N PHE A 41 -2.44 -5.55 6.50
CA PHE A 41 -2.36 -6.32 5.26
C PHE A 41 -1.53 -7.56 5.53
N GLU A 42 -2.03 -8.72 5.15
CA GLU A 42 -1.40 -10.01 5.42
C GLU A 42 -1.18 -10.76 4.11
N ALA A 43 0.06 -11.20 3.89
CA ALA A 43 0.44 -11.91 2.68
C ALA A 43 1.43 -13.02 3.03
N GLY A 44 0.95 -14.27 2.96
CA GLY A 44 1.68 -15.44 3.44
C GLY A 44 2.20 -15.28 4.86
N ASP A 45 3.53 -15.27 5.02
CA ASP A 45 4.21 -15.12 6.32
C ASP A 45 4.52 -13.67 6.71
N LYS A 46 4.18 -12.69 5.84
CA LYS A 46 4.46 -11.28 6.07
C LYS A 46 3.17 -10.54 6.42
N SER A 47 3.28 -9.58 7.32
CA SER A 47 2.16 -8.73 7.70
C SER A 47 2.64 -7.30 7.88
N PHE A 48 1.94 -6.36 7.25
CA PHE A 48 2.28 -4.95 7.27
C PHE A 48 1.07 -4.13 7.70
N THR A 49 1.28 -3.15 8.56
CA THR A 49 0.24 -2.16 8.84
C THR A 49 0.20 -1.08 7.77
N ALA A 50 -0.95 -0.46 7.58
CA ALA A 50 -1.10 0.70 6.71
C ALA A 50 -0.13 1.83 7.09
N MET A 51 0.17 2.02 8.38
CA MET A 51 1.15 2.98 8.85
C MET A 51 2.59 2.63 8.45
N GLU A 52 2.98 1.36 8.54
CA GLU A 52 4.29 0.89 8.07
C GLU A 52 4.43 1.08 6.57
N LEU A 53 3.41 0.69 5.80
CA LEU A 53 3.39 0.90 4.36
C LEU A 53 3.40 2.39 4.03
N ALA A 54 2.63 3.23 4.72
CA ALA A 54 2.65 4.67 4.54
C ALA A 54 4.03 5.27 4.83
N THR A 55 4.77 4.75 5.82
CA THR A 55 6.12 5.20 6.15
C THR A 55 7.14 4.76 5.10
N LYS A 56 7.06 3.51 4.63
CA LYS A 56 7.90 2.99 3.53
C LYS A 56 7.61 3.74 2.22
N LEU A 57 6.32 3.92 1.92
CA LEU A 57 5.83 4.79 0.85
C LEU A 57 6.36 6.20 1.01
N SER A 58 6.38 6.80 2.20
CA SER A 58 6.82 8.19 2.40
C SER A 58 8.20 8.47 1.80
N SER A 59 9.07 7.46 1.74
CA SER A 59 10.43 7.59 1.21
C SER A 59 10.52 7.41 -0.31
N ARG A 60 9.51 6.81 -0.94
CA ARG A 60 9.51 6.44 -2.37
C ARG A 60 8.28 6.92 -3.16
N ALA A 61 7.28 7.46 -2.47
CA ALA A 61 6.00 7.81 -3.03
C ALA A 61 6.07 9.12 -3.81
N ASP A 62 5.78 9.05 -5.10
CA ASP A 62 5.74 10.17 -6.02
C ASP A 62 4.30 10.74 -6.10
N PHE A 63 3.79 11.21 -4.95
CA PHE A 63 2.48 11.86 -4.92
C PHE A 63 2.45 13.09 -5.88
N PRO A 64 1.32 13.35 -6.57
CA PRO A 64 0.04 12.67 -6.43
C PRO A 64 -0.06 11.38 -7.25
N TYR A 65 -0.76 10.39 -6.68
CA TYR A 65 -1.19 9.21 -7.43
C TYR A 65 -2.59 9.43 -7.97
N ASP A 66 -2.79 9.14 -9.25
CA ASP A 66 -4.09 9.25 -9.92
C ASP A 66 -4.95 7.99 -9.76
N ASP A 67 -4.33 6.86 -9.42
CA ASP A 67 -5.01 5.57 -9.28
C ASP A 67 -4.32 4.65 -8.24
N ALA A 68 -5.08 3.68 -7.75
CA ALA A 68 -4.61 2.70 -6.77
C ALA A 68 -3.57 1.75 -7.37
N GLU A 69 -3.68 1.42 -8.65
CA GLU A 69 -2.74 0.52 -9.31
C GLU A 69 -1.32 1.06 -9.28
N SER A 70 -1.11 2.32 -9.68
CA SER A 70 0.22 2.94 -9.67
C SER A 70 0.79 3.02 -8.26
N LEU A 71 -0.04 3.38 -7.28
CA LEU A 71 0.40 3.45 -5.87
C LEU A 71 0.81 2.08 -5.33
N VAL A 72 0.02 1.04 -5.60
CA VAL A 72 0.30 -0.32 -5.12
C VAL A 72 1.53 -0.90 -5.81
N ASP A 73 1.73 -0.65 -7.10
CA ASP A 73 2.92 -1.10 -7.82
C ASP A 73 4.20 -0.55 -7.17
N ASP A 74 4.22 0.76 -6.87
CA ASP A 74 5.32 1.42 -6.16
C ASP A 74 5.54 0.87 -4.74
N VAL A 75 4.47 0.53 -4.00
CA VAL A 75 4.59 -0.13 -2.69
C VAL A 75 5.31 -1.47 -2.83
N ILE A 76 4.86 -2.30 -3.77
CA ILE A 76 5.37 -3.65 -3.97
C ILE A 76 6.83 -3.60 -4.44
N GLU A 77 7.16 -2.70 -5.38
CA GLU A 77 8.55 -2.47 -5.79
C GLU A 77 9.41 -1.92 -4.64
N GLY A 78 8.85 -1.04 -3.81
CA GLY A 78 9.38 -0.59 -2.51
C GLY A 78 9.85 -1.75 -1.63
N LEU A 79 8.91 -2.64 -1.33
CA LEU A 79 9.15 -3.79 -0.46
C LEU A 79 10.17 -4.77 -1.06
N LYS A 80 10.13 -5.00 -2.38
CA LYS A 80 11.12 -5.86 -3.07
C LYS A 80 12.54 -5.29 -2.98
N ASP A 81 12.69 -3.98 -3.14
CA ASP A 81 14.00 -3.31 -3.11
C ASP A 81 14.62 -3.35 -1.70
N GLU A 82 13.81 -3.18 -0.66
CA GLU A 82 14.24 -3.34 0.74
C GLU A 82 14.49 -4.81 1.15
N GLY A 83 14.12 -5.78 0.32
CA GLY A 83 14.19 -7.22 0.64
C GLY A 83 13.06 -7.70 1.57
N ASP A 84 12.04 -6.86 1.75
CA ASP A 84 10.80 -7.15 2.47
C ASP A 84 9.78 -7.92 1.62
N LEU A 85 10.11 -8.31 0.38
CA LEU A 85 9.29 -9.19 -0.47
C LEU A 85 10.16 -10.19 -1.23
#